data_AF-A0A6G1KIT1-F1
#
_entry.id   AF-A0A6G1KIT1-F1
#
_cell.length_a   1.000
_cell.length_b   1.000
_cell.length_c   1.000
_cell.angle_alpha   90.00
_cell.angle_beta   90.00
_cell.angle_gamma   90.00
#
_symmetry.space_group_name_H-M   'P 1'
#
loop_
_entity.id
_entity.type
_entity.pdbx_description
1 polymer ?
#
loop_
_entity_poly.entity_id
_entity_poly.type
_entity_poly.pdbx_seq_one_letter_code
_entity_poly.pdbx_strand_id
1 'polypeptide(L)'
;MKVTNILFGLGLLSILEESVAYPGMSNTISEIKQRTLPKRQTLLQRRVVRPRQVETAEDPEAPEEPGVLIGDIKDGGTTPIGKTVARILLETESGQSLEAGYQIPGPPNSTECKEDTCCIWAHISAELTAAFRGPSGRCNKWARAAVRLGFHDAGTWSQALADNGQDFGGADGSIALSADEIQRPENNGLQGIVNKTQVWQKKFGVGMGDLIQFSAQHAVVTCPLGPRIRTFVGRKDSSKAAVDGLLPGVNDSADKLIKLFEDKTISPHDLVALLGAHTTSEQFFVDTEQKGAPQDGTPGVWDTLFYNQTLGTGPLPKEVFRFPSDIVLSKDPRTADEWLSFSGPEGQNHWNEDYSYSYIRLSMLGVNNINNLTECTKVLPLPRPYFQDAGQLLVNE
;
A
#
# COMPACT_ATOMS: atom_id res chain seq x y z
N MET A 1 20.32 32.74 -70.32
CA MET A 1 19.10 31.90 -70.38
C MET A 1 19.55 30.46 -70.14
N LYS A 2 19.13 29.69 -69.13
CA LYS A 2 18.12 29.80 -68.08
C LYS A 2 18.72 29.27 -66.77
N VAL A 3 18.35 29.90 -65.66
CA VAL A 3 18.63 29.48 -64.28
C VAL A 3 17.50 28.55 -63.86
N THR A 4 17.82 27.43 -63.19
CA THR A 4 16.83 26.69 -62.41
C THR A 4 17.45 26.24 -61.08
N ASN A 5 16.95 26.84 -60.00
CA ASN A 5 17.22 26.48 -58.62
C ASN A 5 16.49 25.18 -58.25
N ILE A 6 17.15 24.29 -57.50
CA ILE A 6 16.46 23.34 -56.62
C ILE A 6 17.24 23.27 -55.28
N LEU A 7 16.64 23.87 -54.25
CA LEU A 7 16.89 23.59 -52.83
C LEU A 7 15.93 22.48 -52.41
N PHE A 8 16.42 21.44 -51.73
CA PHE A 8 15.75 20.58 -50.74
C PHE A 8 16.88 19.74 -50.14
N GLY A 9 17.13 19.59 -48.84
CA GLY A 9 16.38 19.80 -47.61
C GLY A 9 16.93 18.72 -46.67
N LEU A 10 17.67 19.12 -45.63
CA LEU A 10 18.25 18.20 -44.64
C LEU A 10 17.12 17.48 -43.89
N GLY A 11 16.96 16.18 -44.12
CA GLY A 11 16.18 15.30 -43.27
C GLY A 11 17.02 14.83 -42.10
N LEU A 12 16.76 15.37 -40.90
CA LEU A 12 17.16 14.74 -39.65
C LEU A 12 16.55 13.33 -39.61
N LEU A 13 17.40 12.29 -39.57
CA LEU A 13 16.97 10.98 -39.09
C LEU A 13 16.70 11.12 -37.59
N SER A 14 15.42 11.17 -37.21
CA SER A 14 14.99 10.88 -35.86
C SER A 14 15.34 9.42 -35.56
N ILE A 15 16.30 9.21 -34.67
CA ILE A 15 16.56 7.92 -34.05
C ILE A 15 15.30 7.57 -33.26
N LEU A 16 14.56 6.58 -33.74
CA LEU A 16 13.51 5.92 -32.98
C LEU A 16 14.22 5.23 -31.80
N GLU A 17 13.95 5.66 -30.57
CA GLU A 17 14.21 4.83 -29.40
C GLU A 17 13.38 3.56 -29.56
N GLU A 18 14.07 2.45 -29.87
CA GLU A 18 13.49 1.12 -29.79
C GLU A 18 13.09 0.88 -28.34
N SER A 19 11.79 0.90 -28.07
CA SER A 19 11.21 0.35 -26.86
C SER A 19 11.68 -1.11 -26.75
N VAL A 20 12.65 -1.37 -25.86
CA VAL A 20 13.07 -2.72 -25.52
C VAL A 20 11.88 -3.41 -24.85
N ALA A 21 11.09 -4.12 -25.66
CA ALA A 21 10.08 -5.01 -25.15
C ALA A 21 10.81 -6.14 -24.41
N TYR A 22 10.82 -6.08 -23.07
CA TYR A 22 11.42 -7.13 -22.24
C TYR A 22 10.79 -8.49 -22.60
N PRO A 23 11.59 -9.56 -22.80
CA PRO A 23 11.10 -10.86 -23.30
C PRO A 23 10.04 -11.59 -22.45
N GLY A 24 9.65 -11.08 -21.28
CA GLY A 24 8.66 -11.69 -20.37
C GLY A 24 7.21 -11.25 -20.58
N MET A 25 6.94 -10.28 -21.45
CA MET A 25 5.69 -9.51 -21.47
C MET A 25 4.50 -10.14 -22.19
N SER A 26 4.70 -11.30 -22.84
CA SER A 26 3.79 -11.75 -23.90
C SER A 26 2.59 -12.61 -23.44
N ASN A 27 2.36 -12.86 -22.15
CA ASN A 27 1.16 -13.60 -21.70
C ASN A 27 0.71 -13.31 -20.25
N THR A 28 0.49 -12.04 -19.89
CA THR A 28 0.12 -11.61 -18.52
C THR A 28 -1.13 -12.30 -17.94
N ILE A 29 -2.13 -12.69 -18.75
CA ILE A 29 -3.30 -13.44 -18.24
C ILE A 29 -2.93 -14.88 -17.84
N SER A 30 -2.12 -15.56 -18.65
CA SER A 30 -1.57 -16.86 -18.26
C SER A 30 -0.63 -16.70 -17.08
N GLU A 31 0.06 -15.57 -16.97
CA GLU A 31 0.93 -15.26 -15.84
C GLU A 31 0.13 -15.06 -14.55
N ILE A 32 -0.98 -14.31 -14.53
CA ILE A 32 -1.90 -14.20 -13.38
C ILE A 32 -2.47 -15.59 -13.02
N LYS A 33 -2.85 -16.39 -14.02
CA LYS A 33 -3.33 -17.76 -13.81
C LYS A 33 -2.22 -18.72 -13.34
N GLN A 34 -0.95 -18.45 -13.65
CA GLN A 34 0.21 -19.22 -13.21
C GLN A 34 0.74 -18.75 -11.85
N ARG A 35 0.59 -17.46 -11.51
CA ARG A 35 0.86 -16.86 -10.20
C ARG A 35 -0.09 -17.39 -9.11
N THR A 36 -1.18 -18.06 -9.50
CA THR A 36 -2.18 -18.69 -8.61
C THR A 36 -2.15 -20.23 -8.57
N LEU A 37 -1.21 -20.89 -9.25
CA LEU A 37 -1.09 -22.35 -9.18
C LEU A 37 0.03 -22.74 -8.23
N PRO A 38 -0.19 -23.64 -7.24
CA PRO A 38 0.91 -24.20 -6.47
C PRO A 38 1.84 -24.95 -7.42
N LYS A 39 2.99 -24.35 -7.78
CA LYS A 39 4.17 -25.16 -8.15
C LYS A 39 4.35 -26.11 -6.97
N ARG A 40 4.26 -27.43 -7.21
CA ARG A 40 4.45 -28.49 -6.20
C ARG A 40 5.47 -28.03 -5.16
N GLN A 41 4.99 -27.66 -3.96
CA GLN A 41 5.84 -27.23 -2.87
C GLN A 41 6.60 -28.43 -2.33
N THR A 42 7.76 -28.70 -2.89
CA THR A 42 8.86 -29.24 -2.11
C THR A 42 9.45 -28.08 -1.30
N LEU A 43 9.30 -28.18 0.04
CA LEU A 43 10.01 -27.44 1.08
C LEU A 43 9.55 -25.99 1.38
N LEU A 44 8.29 -25.84 1.80
CA LEU A 44 7.93 -24.79 2.77
C LEU A 44 8.35 -25.26 4.17
N GLN A 45 9.62 -25.08 4.51
CA GLN A 45 10.09 -24.97 5.90
C GLN A 45 11.54 -24.50 5.82
N ARG A 46 11.80 -23.31 6.38
CA ARG A 46 13.10 -22.62 6.44
C ARG A 46 13.61 -22.01 5.12
N ARG A 47 12.95 -20.94 4.65
CA ARG A 47 13.75 -19.78 4.24
C ARG A 47 13.92 -18.93 5.49
N VAL A 48 15.10 -19.07 6.09
CA VAL A 48 15.71 -18.02 6.91
C VAL A 48 15.50 -16.71 6.15
N VAL A 49 14.99 -15.67 6.81
CA VAL A 49 15.07 -14.27 6.34
C VAL A 49 16.47 -14.12 5.77
N ARG A 50 16.62 -14.10 4.43
CA ARG A 50 17.94 -13.80 3.88
C ARG A 50 18.07 -12.31 4.12
N PRO A 51 19.04 -11.85 4.94
CA PRO A 51 19.47 -10.47 4.81
C PRO A 51 19.78 -10.27 3.33
N ARG A 52 19.39 -9.10 2.79
CA ARG A 52 19.70 -8.69 1.42
C ARG A 52 21.12 -9.17 1.07
N GLN A 53 21.24 -10.11 0.13
CA GLN A 53 22.57 -10.59 -0.24
C GLN A 53 23.22 -9.45 -1.04
N VAL A 54 24.31 -8.92 -0.50
CA VAL A 54 25.26 -8.10 -1.24
C VAL A 54 25.80 -8.97 -2.38
N GLU A 55 25.17 -8.91 -3.55
CA GLU A 55 25.79 -9.41 -4.78
C GLU A 55 26.90 -8.44 -5.13
N THR A 56 28.15 -8.88 -4.92
CA THR A 56 29.34 -8.19 -5.39
C THR A 56 29.38 -8.28 -6.91
N ALA A 57 28.61 -7.44 -7.58
CA ALA A 57 28.86 -7.01 -8.94
C ALA A 57 29.46 -5.60 -8.87
N GLU A 58 30.55 -5.38 -9.59
CA GLU A 58 31.26 -4.11 -9.66
C GLU A 58 30.39 -3.05 -10.36
N ASP A 59 29.44 -2.46 -9.64
CA ASP A 59 28.81 -1.19 -9.98
C ASP A 59 28.81 -0.32 -8.71
N PRO A 60 29.16 0.97 -8.77
CA PRO A 60 29.24 1.81 -7.58
C PRO A 60 27.81 2.27 -7.22
N GLU A 61 26.97 1.34 -6.79
CA GLU A 61 25.69 1.66 -6.17
C GLU A 61 25.95 2.40 -4.85
N ALA A 62 25.15 3.43 -4.63
CA ALA A 62 25.15 4.21 -3.41
C ALA A 62 25.02 3.27 -2.19
N PRO A 63 25.74 3.53 -1.09
CA PRO A 63 25.62 2.71 0.11
C PRO A 63 24.16 2.70 0.56
N GLU A 64 23.56 1.51 0.67
CA GLU A 64 22.21 1.35 1.21
C GLU A 64 22.17 1.97 2.61
N GLU A 65 21.38 3.04 2.76
CA GLU A 65 21.25 3.69 4.07
C GLU A 65 20.56 2.72 5.04
N PRO A 66 21.09 2.55 6.26
CA PRO A 66 20.45 1.71 7.26
C PRO A 66 19.04 2.21 7.53
N GLY A 67 18.07 1.28 7.58
CA GLY A 67 16.66 1.62 7.79
C GLY A 67 16.46 2.56 8.98
N VAL A 68 15.71 3.64 8.78
CA VAL A 68 15.46 4.66 9.81
C VAL A 68 14.35 4.17 10.75
N LEU A 69 14.61 4.27 12.06
CA LEU A 69 13.62 4.06 13.10
C LEU A 69 12.93 5.38 13.47
N ILE A 70 11.65 5.31 13.83
CA ILE A 70 10.78 6.48 14.05
C ILE A 70 10.13 6.46 15.43
N GLY A 71 9.47 7.57 15.82
CA GLY A 71 8.74 7.68 17.08
C GLY A 71 9.61 7.44 18.32
N ASP A 72 9.07 6.72 19.30
CA ASP A 72 9.74 6.37 20.56
C ASP A 72 10.59 5.08 20.48
N ILE A 73 10.79 4.52 19.28
CA ILE A 73 11.66 3.35 19.05
C ILE A 73 12.96 3.69 18.32
N LYS A 74 13.32 4.98 18.20
CA LYS A 74 14.58 5.43 17.57
C LYS A 74 15.84 4.72 18.10
N ASP A 75 15.82 4.30 19.37
CA ASP A 75 16.90 3.54 20.03
C ASP A 75 16.73 2.00 19.94
N GLY A 76 15.94 1.48 18.99
CA GLY A 76 15.70 0.04 18.80
C GLY A 76 14.55 -0.56 19.63
N GLY A 77 13.80 0.27 20.36
CA GLY A 77 12.65 -0.12 21.17
C GLY A 77 13.01 -0.66 22.57
N THR A 78 12.18 -0.30 23.56
CA THR A 78 12.41 -0.62 24.98
C THR A 78 11.53 -1.77 25.48
N THR A 79 10.41 -2.05 24.81
CA THR A 79 9.48 -3.14 25.14
C THR A 79 9.58 -4.28 24.11
N PRO A 80 9.06 -5.49 24.41
CA PRO A 80 9.00 -6.56 23.41
C PRO A 80 8.32 -6.13 22.11
N ILE A 81 7.22 -5.38 22.21
CA ILE A 81 6.50 -4.87 21.04
C ILE A 81 7.30 -3.82 20.28
N GLY A 82 7.91 -2.86 20.97
CA GLY A 82 8.74 -1.83 20.33
C GLY A 82 9.93 -2.43 19.59
N LYS A 83 10.59 -3.44 20.18
CA LYS A 83 11.69 -4.19 19.54
C LYS A 83 11.21 -4.97 18.31
N THR A 84 10.02 -5.54 18.37
CA THR A 84 9.43 -6.24 17.22
C THR A 84 9.13 -5.27 16.09
N VAL A 85 8.47 -4.13 16.37
CA VAL A 85 8.23 -3.11 15.34
C VAL A 85 9.56 -2.59 14.78
N ALA A 86 10.56 -2.31 15.61
CA ALA A 86 11.89 -1.91 15.14
C ALA A 86 12.52 -2.94 14.20
N ARG A 87 12.46 -4.24 14.53
CA ARG A 87 12.98 -5.30 13.64
C ARG A 87 12.23 -5.41 12.32
N ILE A 88 10.91 -5.19 12.32
CA ILE A 88 10.11 -5.14 11.09
C ILE A 88 10.49 -3.94 10.24
N LEU A 89 10.64 -2.74 10.84
CA LEU A 89 11.05 -1.54 10.11
C LEU A 89 12.48 -1.66 9.55
N LEU A 90 13.33 -2.44 10.22
CA LEU A 90 14.67 -2.79 9.72
C LEU A 90 14.67 -4.04 8.82
N GLU A 91 13.50 -4.58 8.48
CA GLU A 91 13.33 -5.76 7.61
C GLU A 91 14.09 -7.02 8.07
N THR A 92 14.34 -7.10 9.37
CA THR A 92 14.99 -8.25 10.03
C THR A 92 13.97 -9.24 10.62
N GLU A 93 12.68 -8.90 10.61
CA GLU A 93 11.57 -9.73 11.04
C GLU A 93 10.37 -9.50 10.12
N SER A 94 9.70 -10.57 9.68
CA SER A 94 8.61 -10.45 8.71
C SER A 94 7.50 -9.49 9.16
N GLY A 95 7.06 -8.64 8.23
CA GLY A 95 5.87 -7.81 8.36
C GLY A 95 4.55 -8.58 8.20
N GLN A 96 4.60 -9.88 7.90
CA GLN A 96 3.43 -10.75 7.76
C GLN A 96 3.31 -11.72 8.94
N SER A 97 2.09 -12.20 9.23
CA SER A 97 1.87 -13.29 10.19
C SER A 97 0.85 -14.30 9.67
N LEU A 98 1.07 -15.58 9.95
CA LEU A 98 0.12 -16.69 9.73
C LEU A 98 -0.40 -17.31 11.03
N GLU A 99 -0.12 -16.70 12.19
CA GLU A 99 -0.71 -17.10 13.48
C GLU A 99 -2.25 -17.11 13.45
N ALA A 100 -2.84 -18.27 13.67
CA ALA A 100 -4.28 -18.49 13.60
C ALA A 100 -4.84 -18.97 14.94
N GLY A 101 -6.16 -19.13 15.01
CA GLY A 101 -6.80 -19.81 16.13
C GLY A 101 -7.19 -18.92 17.30
N TYR A 102 -7.20 -17.59 17.11
CA TYR A 102 -7.74 -16.68 18.11
C TYR A 102 -9.18 -17.07 18.50
N GLN A 103 -9.39 -17.36 19.78
CA GLN A 103 -10.71 -17.64 20.33
C GLN A 103 -11.21 -16.36 20.98
N ILE A 104 -12.36 -15.85 20.51
CA ILE A 104 -12.96 -14.63 21.04
C ILE A 104 -13.40 -14.92 22.50
N PRO A 105 -12.81 -14.25 23.51
CA PRO A 105 -13.06 -14.58 24.92
C PRO A 105 -14.50 -14.33 25.36
N GLY A 106 -15.21 -13.38 24.74
CA GLY A 106 -16.58 -13.04 25.07
C GLY A 106 -17.19 -12.02 24.12
N PRO A 107 -18.49 -11.68 24.29
CA PRO A 107 -19.14 -10.63 23.51
C PRO A 107 -18.56 -9.24 23.85
N PRO A 108 -18.81 -8.22 22.99
CA PRO A 108 -18.40 -6.86 23.29
C PRO A 108 -18.89 -6.42 24.68
N ASN A 109 -18.02 -5.73 25.43
CA ASN A 109 -18.24 -5.23 26.80
C ASN A 109 -18.25 -6.26 27.95
N SER A 110 -18.12 -7.56 27.67
CA SER A 110 -17.93 -8.55 28.74
C SER A 110 -16.60 -8.32 29.48
N THR A 111 -16.49 -8.85 30.70
CA THR A 111 -15.25 -8.76 31.49
C THR A 111 -14.08 -9.42 30.75
N GLU A 112 -14.31 -10.62 30.23
CA GLU A 112 -13.32 -11.42 29.49
C GLU A 112 -12.83 -10.68 28.24
N CYS A 113 -13.74 -9.99 27.54
CA CYS A 113 -13.38 -9.21 26.35
C CYS A 113 -12.61 -7.93 26.68
N LYS A 114 -12.82 -7.33 27.87
CA LYS A 114 -12.07 -6.16 28.31
C LYS A 114 -10.66 -6.49 28.81
N GLU A 115 -10.45 -7.72 29.29
CA GLU A 115 -9.15 -8.21 29.74
C GLU A 115 -8.19 -8.53 28.57
N ASP A 116 -8.72 -8.87 27.39
CA ASP A 116 -7.94 -9.06 26.16
C ASP A 116 -8.13 -7.88 25.20
N THR A 117 -7.12 -7.03 25.06
CA THR A 117 -7.12 -5.88 24.14
C THR A 117 -7.58 -6.23 22.73
N CYS A 118 -7.26 -7.44 22.23
CA CYS A 118 -7.61 -7.85 20.86
C CYS A 118 -9.06 -8.34 20.70
N CYS A 119 -9.80 -8.56 21.79
CA CYS A 119 -11.16 -9.10 21.70
C CYS A 119 -12.10 -8.16 20.94
N ILE A 120 -12.09 -6.85 21.26
CA ILE A 120 -12.93 -5.88 20.55
C ILE A 120 -12.59 -5.83 19.06
N TRP A 121 -11.31 -5.98 18.71
CA TRP A 121 -10.81 -5.99 17.34
C TRP A 121 -11.25 -7.24 16.58
N ALA A 122 -11.47 -8.38 17.23
CA ALA A 122 -12.05 -9.56 16.58
C ALA A 122 -13.52 -9.35 16.18
N HIS A 123 -14.30 -8.63 17.00
CA HIS A 123 -15.67 -8.24 16.63
C HIS A 123 -15.70 -7.21 15.50
N ILE A 124 -14.78 -6.24 15.53
CA ILE A 124 -14.58 -5.29 14.42
C ILE A 124 -14.18 -6.02 13.13
N SER A 125 -13.25 -6.96 13.21
CA SER A 125 -12.78 -7.79 12.08
C SER A 125 -13.93 -8.55 11.40
N ALA A 126 -14.87 -9.10 12.16
CA ALA A 126 -16.06 -9.76 11.60
C ALA A 126 -16.95 -8.78 10.80
N GLU A 127 -17.18 -7.57 11.32
CA GLU A 127 -17.95 -6.51 10.62
C GLU A 127 -17.23 -6.01 9.37
N LEU A 128 -15.91 -5.84 9.44
CA LEU A 128 -15.09 -5.42 8.30
C LEU A 128 -15.10 -6.49 7.21
N THR A 129 -14.95 -7.76 7.57
CA THR A 129 -15.06 -8.89 6.62
C THR A 129 -16.39 -8.87 5.88
N ALA A 130 -17.50 -8.67 6.60
CA ALA A 130 -18.83 -8.58 6.00
C ALA A 130 -19.01 -7.33 5.13
N ALA A 131 -18.38 -6.21 5.50
CA ALA A 131 -18.50 -4.94 4.78
C ALA A 131 -17.61 -4.86 3.53
N PHE A 132 -16.45 -5.52 3.54
CA PHE A 132 -15.40 -5.37 2.53
C PHE A 132 -15.43 -6.43 1.44
N ARG A 133 -16.06 -7.57 1.68
CA ARG A 133 -16.15 -8.65 0.69
C ARG A 133 -17.38 -8.46 -0.20
N GLY A 134 -17.16 -8.40 -1.51
CA GLY A 134 -18.21 -8.40 -2.52
C GLY A 134 -18.76 -9.80 -2.80
N PRO A 135 -19.85 -9.90 -3.60
CA PRO A 135 -20.55 -11.16 -3.85
C PRO A 135 -19.72 -12.19 -4.60
N SER A 136 -18.72 -11.78 -5.40
CA SER A 136 -17.80 -12.72 -6.06
C SER A 136 -16.72 -13.27 -5.12
N GLY A 137 -16.65 -12.74 -3.90
CA GLY A 137 -15.55 -12.97 -2.98
C GLY A 137 -14.34 -12.05 -3.18
N ARG A 138 -14.34 -11.16 -4.17
CA ARG A 138 -13.38 -10.05 -4.30
C ARG A 138 -13.61 -8.99 -3.24
N CYS A 139 -12.69 -8.04 -3.10
CA CYS A 139 -12.93 -6.88 -2.25
C CYS A 139 -13.68 -5.78 -3.00
N ASN A 140 -14.61 -5.12 -2.29
CA ASN A 140 -15.52 -4.14 -2.87
C ASN A 140 -15.03 -2.69 -2.65
N LYS A 141 -15.84 -1.71 -3.07
CA LYS A 141 -15.54 -0.29 -2.94
C LYS A 141 -15.17 0.18 -1.52
N TRP A 142 -15.71 -0.45 -0.47
CA TRP A 142 -15.41 -0.06 0.91
C TRP A 142 -14.03 -0.51 1.33
N ALA A 143 -13.59 -1.69 0.86
CA ALA A 143 -12.24 -2.16 1.06
C ALA A 143 -11.23 -1.22 0.38
N ARG A 144 -11.47 -0.92 -0.91
CA ARG A 144 -10.64 0.02 -1.69
C ARG A 144 -10.52 1.39 -1.00
N ALA A 145 -11.66 1.93 -0.56
CA ALA A 145 -11.69 3.21 0.14
C ALA A 145 -11.00 3.16 1.51
N ALA A 146 -11.04 2.03 2.22
CA ALA A 146 -10.33 1.86 3.49
C ALA A 146 -8.81 1.82 3.31
N VAL A 147 -8.31 1.16 2.25
CA VAL A 147 -6.88 1.19 1.90
C VAL A 147 -6.42 2.63 1.65
N ARG A 148 -7.17 3.38 0.82
CA ARG A 148 -6.88 4.81 0.58
C ARG A 148 -6.97 5.64 1.86
N LEU A 149 -7.98 5.44 2.70
CA LEU A 149 -8.13 6.17 3.97
C LEU A 149 -6.93 5.95 4.90
N GLY A 150 -6.41 4.72 4.95
CA GLY A 150 -5.20 4.38 5.71
C GLY A 150 -4.00 5.23 5.31
N PHE A 151 -3.77 5.41 4.01
CA PHE A 151 -2.74 6.29 3.47
C PHE A 151 -3.04 7.78 3.72
N HIS A 152 -4.27 8.23 3.50
CA HIS A 152 -4.60 9.65 3.62
C HIS A 152 -4.59 10.17 5.07
N ASP A 153 -4.77 9.29 6.06
CA ASP A 153 -4.48 9.59 7.47
C ASP A 153 -2.95 9.65 7.68
N ALA A 154 -2.28 8.51 7.50
CA ALA A 154 -0.87 8.31 7.81
C ALA A 154 0.12 9.19 7.00
N GLY A 155 -0.20 9.46 5.74
CA GLY A 155 0.67 10.17 4.80
C GLY A 155 0.82 11.65 5.09
N THR A 156 0.07 12.20 6.06
CA THR A 156 0.09 13.62 6.42
C THR A 156 1.13 13.98 7.47
N TRP A 157 2.13 13.12 7.70
CA TRP A 157 3.27 13.38 8.57
C TRP A 157 4.53 13.80 7.78
N SER A 158 5.43 14.52 8.44
CA SER A 158 6.70 15.01 7.89
C SER A 158 7.79 14.95 8.96
N GLN A 159 8.90 14.27 8.65
CA GLN A 159 10.07 14.17 9.51
C GLN A 159 10.68 15.56 9.74
N ALA A 160 10.81 16.37 8.68
CA ALA A 160 11.34 17.73 8.81
C ALA A 160 10.49 18.61 9.74
N LEU A 161 9.15 18.50 9.71
CA LEU A 161 8.28 19.23 10.63
C LEU A 161 8.39 18.69 12.07
N ALA A 162 8.42 17.37 12.23
CA ALA A 162 8.58 16.74 13.54
C ALA A 162 9.87 17.17 14.24
N ASP A 163 11.00 17.20 13.52
CA ASP A 163 12.30 17.65 14.05
C ASP A 163 12.32 19.13 14.43
N ASN A 164 11.44 19.94 13.83
CA ASN A 164 11.22 21.34 14.17
C ASN A 164 10.13 21.56 15.24
N GLY A 165 9.70 20.49 15.94
CA GLY A 165 8.72 20.55 17.02
C GLY A 165 7.26 20.55 16.59
N GLN A 166 6.98 20.30 15.30
CA GLN A 166 5.63 20.17 14.73
C GLN A 166 5.29 18.69 14.47
N ASP A 167 5.44 17.85 15.50
CA ASP A 167 5.21 16.41 15.42
C ASP A 167 3.74 16.06 15.68
N PHE A 168 2.90 16.19 14.65
CA PHE A 168 1.47 15.83 14.63
C PHE A 168 1.01 15.51 13.21
N GLY A 169 -0.19 14.94 13.05
CA GLY A 169 -0.60 14.27 11.83
C GLY A 169 -0.03 12.86 11.77
N GLY A 170 -0.20 12.19 10.63
CA GLY A 170 0.17 10.80 10.50
C GLY A 170 -0.94 9.84 10.92
N ALA A 171 -0.59 8.68 11.43
CA ALA A 171 -1.56 7.64 11.80
C ALA A 171 -2.21 7.97 13.16
N ASP A 172 -2.97 9.06 13.22
CA ASP A 172 -3.57 9.60 14.45
C ASP A 172 -5.09 9.82 14.34
N GLY A 173 -5.71 9.46 13.21
CA GLY A 173 -7.14 9.59 12.98
C GLY A 173 -7.61 11.02 12.71
N SER A 174 -6.70 11.98 12.60
CA SER A 174 -7.01 13.41 12.44
C SER A 174 -7.83 13.71 11.18
N ILE A 175 -7.68 12.91 10.12
CA ILE A 175 -8.51 13.04 8.90
C ILE A 175 -10.01 12.89 9.20
N ALA A 176 -10.38 12.10 10.22
CA ALA A 176 -11.77 11.83 10.57
C ALA A 176 -12.24 12.54 11.86
N LEU A 177 -11.31 13.10 12.64
CA LEU A 177 -11.57 13.74 13.93
C LEU A 177 -11.43 15.26 13.90
N SER A 178 -10.66 15.82 12.95
CA SER A 178 -10.57 17.25 12.75
C SER A 178 -11.79 17.78 11.98
N ALA A 179 -12.02 19.10 12.06
CA ALA A 179 -13.11 19.74 11.32
C ALA A 179 -12.81 19.91 9.82
N ASP A 180 -11.52 20.04 9.46
CA ASP A 180 -11.13 20.61 8.18
C ASP A 180 -10.51 19.59 7.21
N GLU A 181 -9.80 18.57 7.70
CA GLU A 181 -8.99 17.70 6.83
C GLU A 181 -9.80 16.94 5.79
N ILE A 182 -10.92 16.33 6.20
CA ILE A 182 -11.78 15.59 5.28
C ILE A 182 -12.42 16.46 4.20
N GLN A 183 -12.41 17.78 4.36
CA GLN A 183 -12.94 18.74 3.39
C GLN A 183 -11.88 19.20 2.38
N ARG A 184 -10.60 18.85 2.58
CA ARG A 184 -9.54 19.24 1.66
C ARG A 184 -9.68 18.55 0.29
N PRO A 185 -9.37 19.22 -0.83
CA PRO A 185 -9.56 18.67 -2.17
C PRO A 185 -8.89 17.31 -2.42
N GLU A 186 -7.71 17.08 -1.86
CA GLU A 186 -6.98 15.81 -1.96
C GLU A 186 -7.70 14.64 -1.29
N ASN A 187 -8.61 14.92 -0.35
CA ASN A 187 -9.42 13.94 0.38
C ASN A 187 -10.80 13.70 -0.26
N ASN A 188 -11.08 14.31 -1.44
CA ASN A 188 -12.32 14.06 -2.17
C ASN A 188 -12.53 12.56 -2.45
N GLY A 189 -13.72 12.07 -2.11
CA GLY A 189 -14.11 10.67 -2.24
C GLY A 189 -13.96 9.84 -0.95
N LEU A 190 -13.28 10.35 0.08
CA LEU A 190 -13.12 9.64 1.36
C LEU A 190 -14.26 9.86 2.36
N GLN A 191 -15.14 10.83 2.11
CA GLN A 191 -16.22 11.20 3.04
C GLN A 191 -17.12 10.00 3.38
N GLY A 192 -17.42 9.16 2.38
CA GLY A 192 -18.25 7.97 2.57
C GLY A 192 -17.61 6.93 3.50
N ILE A 193 -16.32 6.64 3.33
CA ILE A 193 -15.61 5.67 4.18
C ILE A 193 -15.35 6.25 5.57
N VAL A 194 -15.02 7.54 5.69
CA VAL A 194 -14.88 8.22 7.00
C VAL A 194 -16.17 8.12 7.81
N ASN A 195 -17.33 8.41 7.21
CA ASN A 195 -18.63 8.27 7.88
C ASN A 195 -18.86 6.83 8.37
N LYS A 196 -18.48 5.84 7.56
CA LYS A 196 -18.62 4.42 7.92
C LYS A 196 -17.69 4.04 9.09
N THR A 197 -16.47 4.55 9.08
CA THR A 197 -15.48 4.41 10.16
C THR A 197 -15.97 5.05 11.45
N GLN A 198 -16.56 6.26 11.42
CA GLN A 198 -17.16 6.91 12.58
C GLN A 198 -18.33 6.11 13.17
N VAL A 199 -19.14 5.45 12.33
CA VAL A 199 -20.20 4.54 12.81
C VAL A 199 -19.61 3.35 13.58
N TRP A 200 -18.55 2.73 13.06
CA TRP A 200 -17.85 1.65 13.76
C TRP A 200 -17.16 2.14 15.04
N GLN A 201 -16.53 3.32 15.01
CA GLN A 201 -15.92 3.93 16.18
C GLN A 201 -16.95 4.12 17.30
N LYS A 202 -18.11 4.69 16.99
CA LYS A 202 -19.21 4.88 17.94
C LYS A 202 -19.77 3.55 18.46
N LYS A 203 -19.84 2.51 17.61
CA LYS A 203 -20.34 1.18 17.96
C LYS A 203 -19.41 0.45 18.93
N PHE A 204 -18.10 0.54 18.72
CA PHE A 204 -17.11 -0.28 19.42
C PHE A 204 -16.26 0.47 20.46
N GLY A 205 -16.27 1.81 20.45
CA GLY A 205 -15.56 2.63 21.44
C GLY A 205 -14.03 2.56 21.34
N VAL A 206 -13.49 2.34 20.14
CA VAL A 206 -12.04 2.27 19.87
C VAL A 206 -11.50 3.60 19.33
N GLY A 207 -10.18 3.79 19.36
CA GLY A 207 -9.52 4.95 18.75
C GLY A 207 -9.70 4.99 17.24
N MET A 208 -9.87 6.18 16.68
CA MET A 208 -10.02 6.41 15.23
C MET A 208 -8.75 6.06 14.46
N GLY A 209 -7.57 6.46 14.95
CA GLY A 209 -6.30 6.16 14.27
C GLY A 209 -6.07 4.65 14.15
N ASP A 210 -6.33 3.91 15.23
CA ASP A 210 -6.30 2.44 15.17
C ASP A 210 -7.35 1.88 14.22
N LEU A 211 -8.59 2.37 14.27
CA LEU A 211 -9.66 1.85 13.45
C LEU A 211 -9.41 2.07 11.96
N ILE A 212 -8.83 3.21 11.57
CA ILE A 212 -8.41 3.49 10.19
C ILE A 212 -7.33 2.51 9.74
N GLN A 213 -6.23 2.39 10.50
CA GLN A 213 -5.11 1.54 10.12
C GLN A 213 -5.46 0.04 10.17
N PHE A 214 -6.27 -0.38 11.14
CA PHE A 214 -6.81 -1.74 11.21
C PHE A 214 -7.74 -2.01 10.02
N SER A 215 -8.61 -1.08 9.65
CA SER A 215 -9.51 -1.23 8.50
C SER A 215 -8.75 -1.33 7.18
N ALA A 216 -7.69 -0.55 6.99
CA ALA A 216 -6.87 -0.60 5.80
C ALA A 216 -6.13 -1.94 5.66
N GLN A 217 -5.46 -2.42 6.72
CA GLN A 217 -4.80 -3.73 6.71
C GLN A 217 -5.79 -4.89 6.58
N HIS A 218 -6.96 -4.77 7.20
CA HIS A 218 -8.05 -5.73 7.04
C HIS A 218 -8.55 -5.76 5.59
N ALA A 219 -8.66 -4.61 4.93
CA ALA A 219 -9.06 -4.52 3.52
C ALA A 219 -8.07 -5.27 2.62
N VAL A 220 -6.75 -5.08 2.84
CA VAL A 220 -5.68 -5.79 2.11
C VAL A 220 -5.88 -7.31 2.18
N VAL A 221 -5.95 -7.89 3.38
CA VAL A 221 -6.13 -9.35 3.52
C VAL A 221 -7.53 -9.83 3.10
N THR A 222 -8.52 -8.93 3.06
CA THR A 222 -9.85 -9.24 2.53
C THR A 222 -9.83 -9.35 1.02
N CYS A 223 -9.05 -8.54 0.31
CA CYS A 223 -8.82 -8.72 -1.11
C CYS A 223 -8.13 -10.08 -1.34
N PRO A 224 -8.61 -10.91 -2.30
CA PRO A 224 -7.91 -12.15 -2.64
C PRO A 224 -6.45 -11.87 -3.01
N LEU A 225 -5.54 -12.79 -2.67
CA LEU A 225 -4.08 -12.68 -2.84
C LEU A 225 -3.37 -11.68 -1.90
N GLY A 226 -4.13 -10.90 -1.11
CA GLY A 226 -3.57 -9.94 -0.17
C GLY A 226 -2.87 -10.59 1.03
N PRO A 227 -1.72 -10.05 1.48
CA PRO A 227 -1.02 -10.56 2.65
C PRO A 227 -1.76 -10.21 3.94
N ARG A 228 -1.50 -10.98 4.99
CA ARG A 228 -1.92 -10.63 6.34
C ARG A 228 -0.80 -9.88 7.06
N ILE A 229 -0.84 -8.57 6.90
CA ILE A 229 0.10 -7.60 7.49
C ILE A 229 -0.05 -7.61 9.00
N ARG A 230 1.07 -7.48 9.72
CA ARG A 230 1.05 -7.38 11.18
C ARG A 230 0.45 -6.06 11.62
N THR A 231 -0.60 -6.16 12.43
CA THR A 231 -1.43 -5.02 12.81
C THR A 231 -1.29 -4.73 14.29
N PHE A 232 -0.97 -3.49 14.60
CA PHE A 232 -0.76 -2.98 15.94
C PHE A 232 -1.85 -1.98 16.28
N VAL A 233 -2.30 -1.98 17.54
CA VAL A 233 -3.34 -1.08 18.07
C VAL A 233 -2.86 -0.43 19.36
N GLY A 234 -3.44 0.70 19.74
CA GLY A 234 -3.07 1.52 20.88
C GLY A 234 -2.59 2.93 20.51
N ARG A 235 -2.86 3.41 19.30
CA ARG A 235 -2.52 4.79 18.89
C ARG A 235 -3.25 5.82 19.74
N LYS A 236 -2.65 7.00 19.86
CA LYS A 236 -3.31 8.16 20.46
C LYS A 236 -4.02 8.93 19.36
N ASP A 237 -5.32 9.09 19.50
CA ASP A 237 -6.11 9.91 18.59
C ASP A 237 -5.77 11.40 18.71
N SER A 238 -5.86 12.12 17.60
CA SER A 238 -5.71 13.57 17.51
C SER A 238 -6.87 14.18 16.73
N SER A 239 -7.42 15.30 17.23
CA SER A 239 -8.35 16.14 16.48
C SER A 239 -7.67 17.37 15.86
N LYS A 240 -6.34 17.49 16.03
CA LYS A 240 -5.56 18.56 15.42
C LYS A 240 -5.35 18.25 13.96
N ALA A 241 -5.78 19.16 13.08
CA ALA A 241 -5.60 18.99 11.65
C ALA A 241 -4.11 18.88 11.29
N ALA A 242 -3.74 17.87 10.50
CA ALA A 242 -2.40 17.72 9.93
C ALA A 242 -2.05 18.90 9.01
N VAL A 243 -0.77 19.15 8.76
CA VAL A 243 -0.33 20.25 7.90
C VAL A 243 -0.71 19.99 6.43
N ASP A 244 -1.18 21.03 5.74
CA ASP A 244 -1.54 20.96 4.31
C ASP A 244 -0.33 20.62 3.42
N GLY A 245 -0.59 20.05 2.24
CA GLY A 245 0.44 19.84 1.22
C GLY A 245 1.40 18.68 1.48
N LEU A 246 1.08 17.80 2.43
CA LEU A 246 1.87 16.61 2.75
C LEU A 246 1.45 15.33 2.01
N LEU A 247 0.39 15.41 1.19
CA LEU A 247 -0.09 14.32 0.34
C LEU A 247 0.29 14.54 -1.14
N PRO A 248 0.53 13.46 -1.90
CA PRO A 248 0.96 13.53 -3.30
C PRO A 248 -0.16 14.01 -4.23
N GLY A 249 0.21 14.78 -5.25
CA GLY A 249 -0.66 15.13 -6.36
C GLY A 249 -0.55 14.14 -7.53
N VAL A 250 -1.66 13.89 -8.21
CA VAL A 250 -1.75 12.95 -9.35
C VAL A 250 -0.91 13.35 -10.57
N ASN A 251 -0.48 14.61 -10.65
CA ASN A 251 0.35 15.18 -11.71
C ASN A 251 1.76 15.56 -11.24
N ASP A 252 2.13 15.19 -10.01
CA ASP A 252 3.46 15.52 -9.48
C ASP A 252 4.55 14.75 -10.23
N SER A 253 5.74 15.36 -10.34
CA SER A 253 6.90 14.70 -10.93
C SER A 253 7.44 13.61 -10.01
N ALA A 254 8.17 12.64 -10.58
CA ALA A 254 8.87 11.61 -9.81
C ALA A 254 9.78 12.22 -8.73
N ASP A 255 10.54 13.29 -9.04
CA ASP A 255 11.36 14.02 -8.07
C ASP A 255 10.56 14.53 -6.86
N LYS A 256 9.39 15.15 -7.12
CA LYS A 256 8.55 15.69 -6.05
C LYS A 256 7.97 14.56 -5.20
N LEU A 257 7.52 13.49 -5.84
CA LEU A 257 6.92 12.33 -5.15
C LEU A 257 7.95 11.59 -4.31
N ILE A 258 9.13 11.28 -4.87
CA ILE A 258 10.22 10.62 -4.14
C ILE A 258 10.63 11.47 -2.94
N LYS A 259 10.89 12.77 -3.12
CA LYS A 259 11.25 13.67 -2.02
C LYS A 259 10.17 13.76 -0.95
N LEU A 260 8.90 13.75 -1.34
CA LEU A 260 7.77 13.79 -0.41
C LEU A 260 7.71 12.55 0.49
N PHE A 261 8.05 11.37 -0.05
CA PHE A 261 8.05 10.11 0.70
C PHE A 261 9.36 9.90 1.49
N GLU A 262 10.49 10.39 1.00
CA GLU A 262 11.75 10.41 1.76
C GLU A 262 11.64 11.25 3.04
N ASP A 263 10.93 12.39 2.98
CA ASP A 263 10.56 13.17 4.18
C ASP A 263 9.64 12.41 5.15
N LYS A 264 9.08 11.28 4.72
CA LYS A 264 8.32 10.34 5.57
C LYS A 264 9.12 9.11 5.95
N THR A 265 10.44 9.12 5.74
CA THR A 265 11.34 7.96 5.93
C THR A 265 11.02 6.77 5.02
N ILE A 266 10.29 6.98 3.93
CA ILE A 266 9.89 5.96 2.96
C ILE A 266 10.80 6.09 1.73
N SER A 267 11.54 5.03 1.44
CA SER A 267 12.48 4.99 0.30
C SER A 267 11.75 4.97 -1.05
N PRO A 268 12.44 5.24 -2.18
CA PRO A 268 11.86 5.02 -3.51
C PRO A 268 11.33 3.58 -3.71
N HIS A 269 12.03 2.59 -3.15
CA HIS A 269 11.62 1.18 -3.13
C HIS A 269 10.27 0.99 -2.42
N ASP A 270 10.17 1.47 -1.17
CA ASP A 270 8.96 1.37 -0.36
C ASP A 270 7.79 2.16 -0.98
N LEU A 271 8.08 3.28 -1.66
CA LEU A 271 7.09 4.04 -2.42
C LEU A 271 6.49 3.19 -3.56
N VAL A 272 7.33 2.51 -4.35
CA VAL A 272 6.84 1.61 -5.42
C VAL A 272 6.01 0.48 -4.82
N ALA A 273 6.45 -0.11 -3.71
CA ALA A 273 5.69 -1.15 -3.02
C ALA A 273 4.30 -0.64 -2.60
N LEU A 274 4.22 0.54 -1.97
CA LEU A 274 2.96 1.16 -1.56
C LEU A 274 2.03 1.49 -2.74
N LEU A 275 2.57 1.95 -3.87
CA LEU A 275 1.80 2.24 -5.08
C LEU A 275 1.08 1.02 -5.64
N GLY A 276 1.61 -0.19 -5.40
CA GLY A 276 0.91 -1.43 -5.75
C GLY A 276 -0.52 -1.51 -5.22
N ALA A 277 -0.87 -0.79 -4.14
CA ALA A 277 -2.25 -0.68 -3.65
C ALA A 277 -3.24 -0.20 -4.73
N HIS A 278 -2.77 0.49 -5.77
CA HIS A 278 -3.57 0.91 -6.91
C HIS A 278 -4.18 -0.28 -7.69
N THR A 279 -3.68 -1.52 -7.54
CA THR A 279 -4.36 -2.72 -8.06
C THR A 279 -5.78 -2.92 -7.50
N THR A 280 -6.09 -2.33 -6.35
CA THR A 280 -7.45 -2.31 -5.78
C THR A 280 -7.97 -0.89 -5.66
N SER A 281 -7.99 -0.16 -6.78
CA SER A 281 -8.42 1.25 -6.80
C SER A 281 -9.27 1.61 -8.03
N GLU A 282 -10.04 2.69 -7.87
CA GLU A 282 -10.84 3.34 -8.91
C GLU A 282 -10.79 4.86 -8.71
N GLN A 283 -10.85 5.60 -9.81
CA GLN A 283 -10.82 7.06 -9.80
C GLN A 283 -12.20 7.66 -10.06
N PHE A 284 -12.54 8.76 -9.38
CA PHE A 284 -13.83 9.44 -9.52
C PHE A 284 -13.73 10.95 -9.77
N PHE A 285 -12.55 11.53 -9.56
CA PHE A 285 -12.35 12.99 -9.50
C PHE A 285 -11.17 13.47 -10.35
N VAL A 286 -10.33 12.57 -10.87
CA VAL A 286 -9.18 12.95 -11.71
C VAL A 286 -9.65 13.21 -13.14
N ASP A 287 -10.39 12.24 -13.69
CA ASP A 287 -11.12 12.40 -14.94
C ASP A 287 -12.60 12.09 -14.69
N THR A 288 -13.41 13.14 -14.67
CA THR A 288 -14.84 13.04 -14.40
C THR A 288 -15.65 12.42 -15.54
N GLU A 289 -15.08 12.27 -16.73
CA GLU A 289 -15.71 11.56 -17.85
C GLU A 289 -15.52 10.04 -17.74
N GLN A 290 -14.46 9.61 -17.03
CA GLN A 290 -14.12 8.20 -16.79
C GLN A 290 -14.38 7.76 -15.34
N LYS A 291 -15.43 8.29 -14.69
CA LYS A 291 -15.74 7.96 -13.29
C LYS A 291 -15.89 6.46 -13.06
N GLY A 292 -15.21 5.96 -12.02
CA GLY A 292 -15.16 4.54 -11.69
C GLY A 292 -14.14 3.75 -12.50
N ALA A 293 -13.33 4.40 -13.35
CA ALA A 293 -12.25 3.74 -14.05
C ALA A 293 -11.18 3.22 -13.07
N PRO A 294 -10.83 1.93 -13.12
CA PRO A 294 -9.83 1.36 -12.24
C PRO A 294 -8.41 1.65 -12.72
N GLN A 295 -7.44 1.57 -11.81
CA GLN A 295 -6.01 1.70 -12.16
C GLN A 295 -5.43 0.41 -12.76
N ASP A 296 -6.14 -0.72 -12.62
CA ASP A 296 -5.86 -1.93 -13.37
C ASP A 296 -7.13 -2.72 -13.75
N GLY A 297 -6.98 -3.86 -14.42
CA GLY A 297 -8.09 -4.68 -14.89
C GLY A 297 -8.79 -5.49 -13.80
N THR A 298 -8.29 -5.55 -12.57
CA THR A 298 -8.73 -6.45 -11.50
C THR A 298 -8.95 -5.72 -10.16
N PRO A 299 -9.73 -4.62 -10.10
CA PRO A 299 -9.82 -3.71 -8.95
C PRO A 299 -10.39 -4.30 -7.63
N GLY A 300 -10.70 -5.60 -7.61
CA GLY A 300 -11.13 -6.34 -6.42
C GLY A 300 -10.17 -7.45 -6.00
N VAL A 301 -8.98 -7.55 -6.60
CA VAL A 301 -7.95 -8.56 -6.35
C VAL A 301 -6.65 -7.85 -6.01
N TRP A 302 -5.95 -8.31 -4.97
CA TRP A 302 -4.68 -7.73 -4.55
C TRP A 302 -3.54 -8.37 -5.35
N ASP A 303 -3.41 -8.01 -6.62
CA ASP A 303 -2.44 -8.59 -7.53
C ASP A 303 -1.43 -7.59 -8.09
N THR A 304 -0.61 -8.03 -9.03
CA THR A 304 0.52 -7.27 -9.59
C THR A 304 0.24 -6.77 -11.01
N LEU A 305 -1.02 -6.85 -11.47
CA LEU A 305 -1.41 -6.42 -12.83
C LEU A 305 -1.24 -4.91 -13.03
N PHE A 306 -1.45 -4.12 -11.97
CA PHE A 306 -1.17 -2.69 -11.92
C PHE A 306 0.21 -2.32 -12.49
N TYR A 307 1.27 -3.05 -12.12
CA TYR A 307 2.63 -2.73 -12.57
C TYR A 307 2.78 -2.89 -14.09
N ASN A 308 2.32 -4.02 -14.64
CA ASN A 308 2.35 -4.29 -16.08
C ASN A 308 1.47 -3.31 -16.87
N GLN A 309 0.24 -3.07 -16.41
CA GLN A 309 -0.70 -2.21 -17.12
C GLN A 309 -0.28 -0.75 -17.08
N THR A 310 0.34 -0.27 -16.01
CA THR A 310 0.92 1.09 -15.95
C THR A 310 1.97 1.29 -17.03
N LEU A 311 2.86 0.31 -17.24
CA LEU A 311 3.84 0.30 -18.33
C LEU A 311 3.21 0.22 -19.73
N GLY A 312 1.89 0.01 -19.83
CA GLY A 312 1.16 -0.11 -21.09
C GLY A 312 1.23 -1.52 -21.69
N THR A 313 1.40 -2.52 -20.84
CA THR A 313 1.73 -3.89 -21.24
C THR A 313 0.67 -4.89 -20.76
N GLY A 314 0.65 -6.09 -21.37
CA GLY A 314 -0.37 -7.09 -21.06
C GLY A 314 -1.77 -6.74 -21.60
N PRO A 315 -2.84 -7.41 -21.10
CA PRO A 315 -4.19 -6.98 -21.43
C PRO A 315 -4.42 -5.61 -20.82
N LEU A 316 -4.67 -4.58 -21.62
CA LEU A 316 -4.93 -3.23 -21.15
C LEU A 316 -6.34 -2.81 -21.59
N PRO A 317 -7.39 -3.15 -20.81
CA PRO A 317 -8.73 -2.69 -21.10
C PRO A 317 -8.77 -1.16 -21.22
N LYS A 318 -9.60 -0.67 -22.12
CA LYS A 318 -9.79 0.78 -22.38
C LYS A 318 -10.38 1.53 -21.17
N GLU A 319 -11.01 0.80 -20.25
CA GLU A 319 -11.52 1.28 -18.98
C GLU A 319 -10.40 1.54 -17.95
N VAL A 320 -9.20 0.98 -18.14
CA VAL A 320 -8.08 1.19 -17.22
C VAL A 320 -7.53 2.60 -17.35
N PHE A 321 -7.56 3.35 -16.26
CA PHE A 321 -7.07 4.71 -16.16
C PHE A 321 -5.72 4.75 -15.43
N ARG A 322 -4.68 5.20 -16.13
CA ARG A 322 -3.32 5.32 -15.58
C ARG A 322 -3.06 6.73 -15.11
N PHE A 323 -2.71 6.91 -13.83
CA PHE A 323 -2.36 8.22 -13.32
C PHE A 323 -1.04 8.72 -13.92
N PRO A 324 -0.92 10.01 -14.25
CA PRO A 324 0.35 10.58 -14.70
C PRO A 324 1.50 10.36 -13.70
N SER A 325 1.23 10.48 -12.40
CA SER A 325 2.18 10.18 -11.31
C SER A 325 2.72 8.74 -11.37
N ASP A 326 1.84 7.76 -11.60
CA ASP A 326 2.23 6.35 -11.67
C ASP A 326 3.10 6.10 -12.91
N ILE A 327 2.76 6.74 -14.05
CA ILE A 327 3.54 6.63 -15.29
C ILE A 327 4.95 7.20 -15.11
N VAL A 328 5.09 8.38 -14.49
CA VAL A 328 6.43 8.99 -14.32
C VAL A 328 7.29 8.19 -13.35
N LEU A 329 6.72 7.64 -12.27
CA LEU A 329 7.44 6.77 -11.34
C LEU A 329 7.79 5.42 -11.95
N SER A 330 6.93 4.85 -12.81
CA SER A 330 7.25 3.59 -13.50
C SER A 330 8.45 3.65 -14.46
N LYS A 331 8.91 4.87 -14.78
CA LYS A 331 10.00 5.13 -15.73
C LYS A 331 11.21 5.81 -15.11
N ASP A 332 11.09 6.32 -13.89
CA ASP A 332 12.19 7.03 -13.23
C ASP A 332 13.28 6.04 -12.83
N PRO A 333 14.58 6.30 -13.09
CA PRO A 333 15.65 5.35 -12.82
C PRO A 333 15.79 4.95 -11.34
N ARG A 334 15.26 5.73 -10.40
CA ARG A 334 15.29 5.39 -8.96
C ARG A 334 14.21 4.38 -8.56
N THR A 335 13.21 4.14 -9.41
CA THR A 335 12.03 3.32 -9.09
C THR A 335 11.70 2.29 -10.17
N ALA A 336 12.25 2.42 -11.38
CA ALA A 336 11.93 1.56 -12.52
C ALA A 336 12.30 0.09 -12.30
N ASP A 337 13.46 -0.18 -11.68
CA ASP A 337 13.91 -1.56 -11.46
C ASP A 337 12.97 -2.32 -10.51
N GLU A 338 12.52 -1.67 -9.44
CA GLU A 338 11.56 -2.28 -8.52
C GLU A 338 10.17 -2.44 -9.16
N TRP A 339 9.76 -1.47 -9.99
CA TRP A 339 8.53 -1.57 -10.77
C TRP A 339 8.55 -2.80 -11.69
N LEU A 340 9.68 -3.05 -12.35
CA LEU A 340 9.88 -4.21 -13.21
C LEU A 340 9.91 -5.52 -12.40
N SER A 341 10.56 -5.52 -11.25
CA SER A 341 10.61 -6.64 -10.30
C SER A 341 9.21 -7.13 -9.91
N PHE A 342 8.32 -6.23 -9.47
CA PHE A 342 6.94 -6.62 -9.13
C PHE A 342 6.10 -7.04 -10.33
N SER A 343 6.41 -6.51 -11.53
CA SER A 343 5.75 -6.92 -12.78
C SER A 343 6.18 -8.31 -13.28
N GLY A 344 7.25 -8.88 -12.72
CA GLY A 344 7.90 -10.11 -13.18
C GLY A 344 7.51 -11.40 -12.44
N PRO A 345 8.17 -12.52 -12.76
CA PRO A 345 7.96 -13.80 -12.08
C PRO A 345 8.22 -13.71 -10.58
N GLU A 346 7.40 -14.38 -9.76
CA GLU A 346 7.43 -14.30 -8.28
C GLU A 346 7.14 -12.91 -7.69
N GLY A 347 6.83 -11.91 -8.53
CA GLY A 347 6.53 -10.53 -8.12
C GLY A 347 5.42 -10.39 -7.10
N GLN A 348 4.41 -11.28 -7.10
CA GLN A 348 3.34 -11.27 -6.07
C GLN A 348 3.88 -11.49 -4.66
N ASN A 349 4.77 -12.48 -4.47
CA ASN A 349 5.28 -12.79 -3.14
C ASN A 349 6.26 -11.70 -2.67
N HIS A 350 7.08 -11.21 -3.59
CA HIS A 350 7.99 -10.09 -3.35
C HIS A 350 7.22 -8.84 -2.94
N TRP A 351 6.25 -8.43 -3.76
CA TRP A 351 5.40 -7.27 -3.47
C TRP A 351 4.60 -7.42 -2.18
N ASN A 352 4.05 -8.60 -1.89
CA ASN A 352 3.33 -8.82 -0.63
C ASN A 352 4.24 -8.64 0.60
N GLU A 353 5.51 -9.06 0.52
CA GLU A 353 6.50 -8.85 1.57
C GLU A 353 6.82 -7.36 1.74
N ASP A 354 7.20 -6.68 0.66
CA ASP A 354 7.61 -5.28 0.67
C ASP A 354 6.47 -4.33 1.03
N TYR A 355 5.26 -4.59 0.52
CA TYR A 355 4.07 -3.86 0.91
C TYR A 355 3.79 -4.02 2.41
N SER A 356 4.07 -5.19 3.00
CA SER A 356 3.87 -5.41 4.43
C SER A 356 4.84 -4.57 5.26
N TYR A 357 6.12 -4.50 4.88
CA TYR A 357 7.11 -3.63 5.55
C TYR A 357 6.74 -2.16 5.39
N SER A 358 6.49 -1.74 4.14
CA SER A 358 6.19 -0.36 3.79
C SER A 358 4.90 0.14 4.42
N TYR A 359 3.85 -0.69 4.48
CA TYR A 359 2.60 -0.32 5.12
C TYR A 359 2.72 -0.27 6.65
N ILE A 360 3.52 -1.15 7.26
CA ILE A 360 3.79 -1.07 8.70
C ILE A 360 4.51 0.25 9.01
N ARG A 361 5.53 0.63 8.25
CA ARG A 361 6.19 1.95 8.34
C ARG A 361 5.19 3.09 8.20
N LEU A 362 4.40 3.10 7.13
CA LEU A 362 3.36 4.09 6.89
C LEU A 362 2.40 4.21 8.09
N SER A 363 1.90 3.08 8.60
CA SER A 363 0.95 3.05 9.73
C SER A 363 1.54 3.47 11.09
N MET A 364 2.84 3.75 11.14
CA MET A 364 3.59 4.19 12.33
C MET A 364 4.07 5.65 12.22
N LEU A 365 3.86 6.33 11.09
CA LEU A 365 4.19 7.75 10.96
C LEU A 365 3.40 8.57 11.98
N GLY A 366 4.07 9.45 12.73
CA GLY A 366 3.48 10.25 13.81
C GLY A 366 3.11 9.48 15.09
N VAL A 367 3.34 8.16 15.14
CA VAL A 367 3.03 7.34 16.32
C VAL A 367 4.19 7.41 17.31
N ASN A 368 3.98 8.14 18.41
CA ASN A 368 5.01 8.40 19.44
C ASN A 368 4.89 7.49 20.69
N ASN A 369 4.13 6.40 20.58
CA ASN A 369 3.94 5.43 21.66
C ASN A 369 4.00 3.98 21.15
N ILE A 370 4.89 3.71 20.19
CA ILE A 370 5.08 2.40 19.55
C ILE A 370 5.45 1.34 20.58
N ASN A 371 6.23 1.70 21.61
CA ASN A 371 6.56 0.78 22.70
C ASN A 371 5.34 0.30 23.51
N ASN A 372 4.20 0.99 23.41
CA ASN A 372 3.00 0.74 24.19
C ASN A 372 1.85 0.16 23.34
N LEU A 373 2.09 -0.14 22.06
CA LEU A 373 1.09 -0.78 21.22
C LEU A 373 0.90 -2.25 21.60
N THR A 374 -0.17 -2.84 21.06
CA THR A 374 -0.47 -4.27 21.16
C THR A 374 -0.60 -4.84 19.75
N GLU A 375 0.07 -5.94 19.46
CA GLU A 375 -0.17 -6.66 18.21
C GLU A 375 -1.48 -7.45 18.27
N CYS A 376 -2.41 -7.14 17.36
CA CYS A 376 -3.68 -7.84 17.22
C CYS A 376 -3.87 -8.53 15.87
N THR A 377 -2.77 -8.82 15.14
CA THR A 377 -2.78 -9.51 13.84
C THR A 377 -3.60 -10.80 13.83
N LYS A 378 -3.57 -11.55 14.95
CA LYS A 378 -4.27 -12.83 15.12
C LYS A 378 -5.80 -12.76 14.95
N VAL A 379 -6.38 -11.56 14.99
CA VAL A 379 -7.83 -11.35 14.83
C VAL A 379 -8.24 -11.02 13.39
N LEU A 380 -7.27 -10.76 12.51
CA LEU A 380 -7.52 -10.61 11.06
C LEU A 380 -7.79 -11.98 10.41
N PRO A 381 -8.62 -12.03 9.35
CA PRO A 381 -8.86 -13.27 8.60
C PRO A 381 -7.56 -13.78 7.99
N LEU A 382 -7.44 -15.10 7.81
CA LEU A 382 -6.30 -15.70 7.12
C LEU A 382 -6.23 -15.23 5.65
N PRO A 383 -5.01 -15.09 5.08
CA PRO A 383 -4.85 -14.69 3.69
C PRO A 383 -5.42 -15.77 2.76
N ARG A 384 -5.83 -15.34 1.56
CA ARG A 384 -6.32 -16.21 0.49
C ARG A 384 -5.28 -16.25 -0.63
N PRO A 385 -4.22 -17.08 -0.53
CA PRO A 385 -3.12 -17.10 -1.49
C PRO A 385 -3.52 -17.67 -2.86
N TYR A 386 -4.74 -18.22 -2.97
CA TYR A 386 -5.29 -18.77 -4.21
C TYR A 386 -6.72 -18.23 -4.39
N PHE A 387 -7.02 -17.80 -5.61
CA PHE A 387 -8.36 -17.33 -5.99
C PHE A 387 -8.62 -17.67 -7.46
N GLN A 388 -9.59 -18.57 -7.69
CA GLN A 388 -9.86 -19.15 -9.01
C GLN A 388 -10.13 -18.09 -10.09
N ASP A 389 -10.76 -16.98 -9.70
CA ASP A 389 -11.19 -15.93 -10.61
C ASP A 389 -10.27 -14.71 -10.60
N ALA A 390 -9.04 -14.81 -10.09
CA ALA A 390 -8.12 -13.67 -10.00
C ALA A 390 -7.93 -12.94 -11.34
N GLY A 391 -7.78 -13.68 -12.45
CA GLY A 391 -7.57 -13.09 -13.77
C GLY A 391 -8.82 -12.64 -14.53
N GLN A 392 -10.01 -12.64 -13.93
CA GLN A 392 -11.21 -12.11 -14.60
C GLN A 392 -11.18 -10.57 -14.58
N LEU A 393 -11.20 -9.95 -15.75
CA LEU A 393 -11.09 -8.49 -15.86
C LEU A 393 -12.44 -7.80 -15.64
N LEU A 394 -12.40 -6.62 -15.03
CA LEU A 394 -13.51 -5.67 -14.91
C LEU A 394 -14.79 -6.27 -14.29
N VAL A 395 -14.61 -7.06 -13.22
CA VAL A 395 -15.72 -7.57 -12.40
C VAL A 395 -16.13 -6.49 -11.39
N ASN A 396 -17.41 -6.11 -11.43
CA ASN A 396 -17.98 -5.13 -10.51
C ASN A 396 -18.26 -5.76 -9.14
N GLU A 397 -17.99 -5.01 -8.06
CA GLU A 397 -18.13 -5.46 -6.65
C GLU A 397 -18.91 -4.51 -5.75
#